data_AF-A0A1B2EPA3-F1
#
_entry.id   AF-A0A1B2EPA3-F1
#
_cell.length_a   1.000
_cell.length_b   1.000
_cell.length_c   1.000
_cell.angle_alpha   90.00
_cell.angle_beta   90.00
_cell.angle_gamma   90.00
#
_symmetry.space_group_name_H-M   'P 1'
#
loop_
_entity.id
_entity.type
_entity.pdbx_description
1 polymer ?
#
loop_
_entity_poly.entity_id
_entity_poly.type
_entity_poly.pdbx_seq_one_letter_code
_entity_poly.pdbx_strand_id
1 'polypeptide(L)'
;MLRRGRVHDASKFDPAEKPAFDEAIPLLRGVPYGSPEYASVLERLAPTFDHHYRCNSHHPEHYGPQGISGMDLFDLVEMVCDWMAAAKRNPQDGIKLAYNVELFGIQDQLAAILANTLARWPGRHPDQPKQDSSK
;
A
#
# COMPACT_ATOMS: atom_id res chain seq x y z
N MET A 1 10.34 -10.64 10.34
CA MET A 1 9.16 -9.74 10.41
C MET A 1 9.33 -8.60 11.40
N LEU A 2 9.60 -8.83 12.68
CA LEU A 2 9.70 -7.73 13.69
C LEU A 2 10.66 -6.60 13.30
N ARG A 3 11.84 -6.92 12.74
CA ARG A 3 12.77 -5.89 12.26
C ARG A 3 12.17 -5.08 11.11
N ARG A 4 11.62 -5.75 10.09
CA ARG A 4 11.06 -5.06 8.92
C ARG A 4 9.85 -4.20 9.30
N GLY A 5 8.94 -4.69 10.13
CA GLY A 5 7.82 -3.88 10.63
C GLY A 5 8.25 -2.62 11.41
N ARG A 6 9.45 -2.59 12.01
CA ARG A 6 10.00 -1.37 12.63
C ARG A 6 10.56 -0.37 11.64
N VAL A 7 10.97 -0.83 10.45
CA VAL A 7 11.69 -0.01 9.46
C VAL A 7 10.94 0.15 8.14
N HIS A 8 9.79 -0.50 7.96
CA HIS A 8 8.95 -0.55 6.76
C HIS A 8 8.81 0.82 6.09
N ASP A 9 8.57 1.85 6.89
CA ASP A 9 8.32 3.24 6.46
C ASP A 9 9.22 4.23 7.22
N ALA A 10 10.38 3.78 7.72
CA ALA A 10 11.18 4.63 8.60
C ALA A 10 11.62 5.95 7.95
N SER A 11 11.76 5.98 6.61
CA SER A 11 12.11 7.18 5.88
C SER A 11 11.06 8.29 6.00
N LYS A 12 9.78 7.97 6.24
CA LYS A 12 8.70 8.96 6.45
C LYS A 12 8.92 9.87 7.67
N PHE A 13 9.81 9.46 8.58
CA PHE A 13 10.17 10.23 9.78
C PHE A 13 11.48 11.02 9.63
N ASP A 14 12.18 10.87 8.50
CA ASP A 14 13.37 11.65 8.17
C ASP A 14 13.00 13.08 7.72
N PRO A 15 13.86 14.09 7.95
CA PRO A 15 13.64 15.45 7.46
C PRO A 15 13.36 15.58 5.95
N ALA A 16 13.83 14.63 5.12
CA ALA A 16 13.58 14.61 3.69
C ALA A 16 12.10 14.34 3.33
N GLU A 17 11.37 13.59 4.16
CA GLU A 17 10.02 13.13 3.83
C GLU A 17 8.95 13.69 4.79
N LYS A 18 9.27 13.80 6.08
CA LYS A 18 8.29 14.07 7.13
C LYS A 18 7.41 15.31 6.84
N PRO A 19 7.97 16.50 6.50
CA PRO A 19 7.15 17.69 6.30
C PRO A 19 6.13 17.53 5.18
N ALA A 20 6.52 16.86 4.08
CA ALA A 20 5.66 16.65 2.93
C ALA A 20 4.61 15.55 3.18
N PHE A 21 4.93 14.48 3.93
CA PHE A 21 3.90 13.52 4.33
C PHE A 21 2.91 14.10 5.35
N ASP A 22 3.35 14.99 6.24
CA ASP A 22 2.45 15.72 7.15
C ASP A 22 1.43 16.57 6.33
N GLU A 23 1.83 17.07 5.16
CA GLU A 23 0.95 17.77 4.21
C GLU A 23 0.10 16.80 3.35
N ALA A 24 0.69 15.73 2.83
CA ALA A 24 0.04 14.81 1.90
C ALA A 24 -1.11 14.03 2.55
N ILE A 25 -0.92 13.55 3.78
CA ILE A 25 -1.88 12.65 4.44
C ILE A 25 -3.28 13.29 4.59
N PRO A 26 -3.39 14.55 5.05
CA PRO A 26 -4.68 15.27 5.04
C PRO A 26 -5.27 15.45 3.64
N LEU A 27 -4.44 15.80 2.64
CA LEU A 27 -4.90 16.05 1.26
C LEU A 27 -5.46 14.79 0.60
N LEU A 28 -4.90 13.62 0.91
CA LEU A 28 -5.31 12.33 0.35
C LEU A 28 -6.54 11.73 1.06
N ARG A 29 -7.04 12.33 2.14
CA ARG A 29 -8.18 11.79 2.89
C ARG A 29 -9.47 11.94 2.08
N GLY A 30 -10.18 10.83 1.87
CA GLY A 30 -11.42 10.80 1.09
C GLY A 30 -11.22 10.98 -0.42
N VAL A 31 -9.99 11.14 -0.90
CA VAL A 31 -9.68 11.20 -2.34
C VAL A 31 -9.68 9.78 -2.91
N PRO A 32 -10.40 9.48 -4.00
CA PRO A 32 -10.35 8.17 -4.63
C PRO A 32 -8.95 7.87 -5.20
N TYR A 33 -8.41 6.71 -4.87
CA TYR A 33 -7.13 6.26 -5.37
C TYR A 33 -7.18 6.06 -6.89
N GLY A 34 -6.15 6.57 -7.58
CA GLY A 34 -6.07 6.60 -9.05
C GLY A 34 -6.87 7.72 -9.71
N SER A 35 -7.51 8.62 -8.95
CA SER A 35 -8.21 9.77 -9.53
C SER A 35 -7.26 10.88 -9.99
N PRO A 36 -7.70 11.81 -10.84
CA PRO A 36 -6.92 13.01 -11.19
C PRO A 36 -6.52 13.85 -9.97
N GLU A 37 -7.40 13.96 -8.97
CA GLU A 37 -7.10 14.66 -7.73
C GLU A 37 -5.99 13.95 -6.95
N TYR A 38 -6.03 12.62 -6.87
CA TYR A 38 -4.96 11.82 -6.26
C TYR A 38 -3.63 12.05 -6.97
N ALA A 39 -3.62 11.99 -8.31
CA ALA A 39 -2.44 12.24 -9.13
C ALA A 39 -1.88 13.66 -8.92
N SER A 40 -2.74 14.67 -8.78
CA SER A 40 -2.30 16.06 -8.54
C SER A 40 -1.57 16.23 -7.21
N VAL A 41 -1.95 15.49 -6.17
CA VAL A 41 -1.26 15.50 -4.88
C VAL A 41 0.11 14.82 -4.99
N LEU A 42 0.19 13.70 -5.72
CA LEU A 42 1.46 13.02 -5.96
C LEU A 42 2.43 13.89 -6.77
N GLU A 43 1.95 14.55 -7.83
CA GLU A 43 2.78 15.43 -8.65
C GLU A 43 3.31 16.63 -7.86
N ARG A 44 2.45 17.28 -7.05
CA ARG A 44 2.82 18.40 -6.19
C ARG A 44 3.95 18.04 -5.22
N LEU A 45 3.98 16.80 -4.74
CA LEU A 45 4.92 16.30 -3.72
C LEU A 45 5.86 15.23 -4.29
N ALA A 46 6.06 15.22 -5.61
CA ALA A 46 6.80 14.17 -6.32
C ALA A 46 8.19 13.90 -5.73
N PRO A 47 9.02 14.90 -5.36
CA PRO A 47 10.34 14.64 -4.77
C PRO A 47 10.29 13.79 -3.50
N THR A 48 9.24 13.94 -2.68
CA THR A 48 9.05 13.16 -1.46
C THR A 48 8.64 11.72 -1.78
N PHE A 49 7.71 11.53 -2.71
CA PHE A 49 7.29 10.18 -3.11
C PHE A 49 8.43 9.43 -3.83
N ASP A 50 9.21 10.11 -4.67
CA ASP A 50 10.37 9.52 -5.32
C ASP A 50 11.44 9.08 -4.32
N HIS A 51 11.72 9.89 -3.30
CA HIS A 51 12.61 9.51 -2.21
C HIS A 51 12.05 8.30 -1.44
N HIS A 52 10.76 8.32 -1.14
CA HIS A 52 10.06 7.25 -0.45
C HIS A 52 10.17 5.90 -1.17
N TYR A 53 9.87 5.88 -2.47
CA TYR A 53 9.97 4.68 -3.30
C TYR A 53 11.42 4.16 -3.39
N ARG A 54 12.41 5.05 -3.47
CA ARG A 54 13.82 4.66 -3.46
C ARG A 54 14.29 4.08 -2.12
N CYS A 55 13.72 4.51 -1.00
CA CYS A 55 14.14 4.06 0.32
C CYS A 55 13.45 2.79 0.80
N ASN A 56 12.24 2.48 0.30
CA ASN A 56 11.41 1.40 0.83
C ASN A 56 11.12 0.35 -0.24
N SER A 57 11.69 -0.84 -0.08
CA SER A 57 11.67 -1.92 -1.08
C SER A 57 10.29 -2.57 -1.28
N HIS A 58 9.29 -2.25 -0.46
CA HIS A 58 7.94 -2.77 -0.65
C HIS A 58 7.13 -2.00 -1.71
N HIS A 59 7.73 -1.02 -2.39
CA HIS A 59 7.15 -0.34 -3.55
C HIS A 59 7.71 -0.90 -4.86
N PRO A 60 6.88 -1.27 -5.86
CA PRO A 60 7.37 -1.69 -7.18
C PRO A 60 8.32 -0.69 -7.84
N GLU A 61 8.10 0.60 -7.64
CA GLU A 61 8.92 1.71 -8.14
C GLU A 61 10.38 1.65 -7.66
N HIS A 62 10.63 1.04 -6.50
CA HIS A 62 11.98 0.80 -5.96
C HIS A 62 12.87 0.03 -6.93
N TYR A 63 12.27 -0.91 -7.68
CA TYR A 63 12.97 -1.85 -8.55
C TYR A 63 13.07 -1.38 -10.01
N GLY A 64 12.60 -0.17 -10.31
CA GLY A 64 12.66 0.41 -11.65
C GLY A 64 12.04 -0.52 -12.71
N PRO A 65 12.76 -0.87 -13.79
CA PRO A 65 12.22 -1.71 -14.87
C PRO A 65 11.75 -3.11 -14.44
N GLN A 66 12.25 -3.64 -13.33
CA GLN A 66 11.79 -4.95 -12.83
C GLN A 66 10.43 -4.87 -12.13
N GLY A 67 10.06 -3.68 -11.63
CA GLY A 67 8.80 -3.43 -10.94
C GLY A 67 8.52 -4.47 -9.85
N ILE A 68 7.29 -4.99 -9.83
CA ILE A 68 6.86 -6.01 -8.88
C ILE A 68 7.69 -7.31 -8.98
N SER A 69 8.31 -7.61 -10.11
CA SER A 69 9.14 -8.83 -10.26
C SER A 69 10.50 -8.74 -9.56
N GLY A 70 10.90 -7.55 -9.11
CA GLY A 70 12.10 -7.37 -8.28
C GLY A 70 11.87 -7.63 -6.79
N MET A 71 10.60 -7.70 -6.35
CA MET A 71 10.22 -7.83 -4.95
C MET A 71 10.47 -9.23 -4.38
N ASP A 72 10.83 -9.30 -3.10
CA ASP A 72 10.76 -10.55 -2.34
C ASP A 72 9.37 -10.77 -1.70
N LEU A 73 9.16 -11.93 -1.07
CA LEU A 73 7.88 -12.23 -0.42
C LEU A 73 7.55 -11.28 0.75
N PHE A 74 8.57 -10.71 1.40
CA PHE A 74 8.37 -9.79 2.50
C PHE A 74 7.92 -8.41 1.99
N ASP A 75 8.53 -7.94 0.90
CA ASP A 75 8.11 -6.74 0.19
C ASP A 75 6.64 -6.85 -0.25
N LEU A 76 6.22 -8.00 -0.80
CA LEU A 76 4.84 -8.21 -1.22
C LEU A 76 3.85 -8.14 -0.04
N VAL A 77 4.20 -8.73 1.11
CA VAL A 77 3.38 -8.67 2.32
C VAL A 77 3.26 -7.23 2.84
N GLU A 78 4.37 -6.50 2.82
CA GLU A 78 4.44 -5.11 3.24
C GLU A 78 3.62 -4.20 2.31
N MET A 79 3.73 -4.37 1.00
CA MET A 79 2.93 -3.66 0.00
C MET A 79 1.42 -3.87 0.23
N VAL A 80 0.99 -5.10 0.51
CA VAL A 80 -0.42 -5.40 0.82
C VAL A 80 -0.86 -4.70 2.11
N CYS A 81 0.00 -4.65 3.14
CA CYS A 81 -0.29 -3.88 4.36
C CYS A 81 -0.48 -2.39 4.06
N ASP A 82 0.33 -1.84 3.15
CA ASP A 82 0.24 -0.45 2.70
C ASP A 82 -1.06 -0.16 1.96
N TRP A 83 -1.48 -1.04 1.04
CA TRP A 83 -2.77 -0.93 0.37
C TRP A 83 -3.94 -0.99 1.36
N MET A 84 -3.86 -1.87 2.35
CA MET A 84 -4.85 -1.97 3.42
C MET A 84 -4.90 -0.71 4.30
N ALA A 85 -3.74 -0.12 4.63
CA ALA A 85 -3.67 1.14 5.37
C ALA A 85 -4.19 2.31 4.54
N ALA A 86 -3.88 2.33 3.23
CA ALA A 86 -4.34 3.33 2.30
C ALA A 86 -5.87 3.33 2.15
N ALA A 87 -6.47 2.15 2.02
CA ALA A 87 -7.92 1.98 1.94
C ALA A 87 -8.67 2.56 3.15
N LYS A 88 -8.04 2.62 4.34
CA LYS A 88 -8.66 3.25 5.52
C LYS A 88 -8.84 4.77 5.37
N ARG A 89 -8.10 5.43 4.49
CA ARG A 89 -8.24 6.87 4.22
C ARG A 89 -9.49 7.21 3.40
N ASN A 90 -9.98 6.24 2.62
CA ASN A 90 -11.22 6.35 1.87
C ASN A 90 -11.97 5.00 1.89
N PRO A 91 -12.74 4.71 2.94
CA PRO A 91 -13.40 3.40 3.11
C PRO A 91 -14.37 3.03 1.99
N GLN A 92 -14.93 4.02 1.28
CA GLN A 92 -15.82 3.78 0.13
C GLN A 92 -15.06 3.25 -1.09
N ASP A 93 -13.79 3.63 -1.22
CA ASP A 93 -12.92 3.21 -2.32
C ASP A 93 -12.29 1.84 -2.05
N GLY A 94 -12.03 1.54 -0.76
CA GLY A 94 -11.50 0.24 -0.34
C GLY A 94 -10.14 -0.08 -0.95
N ILE A 95 -9.84 -1.37 -1.11
CA ILE A 95 -8.62 -1.83 -1.79
C ILE A 95 -8.96 -2.05 -3.26
N LYS A 96 -8.35 -1.26 -4.15
CA LYS A 96 -8.55 -1.37 -5.60
C LYS A 96 -7.59 -2.38 -6.23
N LEU A 97 -7.78 -3.67 -5.91
CA LEU A 97 -6.88 -4.72 -6.42
C LEU A 97 -6.78 -4.74 -7.95
N ALA A 98 -7.92 -4.65 -8.66
CA ALA A 98 -7.91 -4.65 -10.13
C ALA A 98 -7.09 -3.49 -10.71
N TYR A 99 -7.21 -2.30 -10.12
CA TYR A 99 -6.42 -1.14 -10.49
C TYR A 99 -4.92 -1.36 -10.23
N ASN A 100 -4.55 -1.90 -9.07
CA ASN A 100 -3.14 -2.21 -8.76
C ASN A 100 -2.56 -3.30 -9.65
N VAL A 101 -3.37 -4.29 -10.04
CA VAL A 101 -2.98 -5.34 -10.98
C VAL A 101 -2.61 -4.73 -12.33
N GLU A 102 -3.44 -3.82 -12.84
CA GLU A 102 -3.16 -3.09 -14.08
C GLU A 102 -1.94 -2.15 -13.93
N LEU A 103 -1.93 -1.32 -12.88
CA LEU A 103 -0.89 -0.33 -12.63
C LEU A 103 0.52 -0.93 -12.52
N PHE A 104 0.64 -2.07 -11.82
CA PHE A 104 1.93 -2.71 -11.56
C PHE A 104 2.22 -3.92 -12.47
N GLY A 105 1.38 -4.19 -13.47
CA GLY A 105 1.57 -5.30 -14.41
C GLY A 105 1.58 -6.68 -13.73
N ILE A 106 0.77 -6.85 -12.69
CA ILE A 106 0.72 -8.06 -11.87
C ILE A 106 0.12 -9.21 -12.69
N GLN A 107 0.86 -10.30 -12.82
CA GLN A 107 0.42 -11.48 -13.58
C GLN A 107 -0.65 -12.29 -12.82
N ASP A 108 -1.47 -13.04 -13.57
CA ASP A 108 -2.67 -13.74 -13.08
C ASP A 108 -2.45 -14.58 -11.81
N GLN A 109 -1.34 -15.32 -11.73
CA GLN A 109 -1.06 -16.16 -10.57
C GLN A 109 -0.87 -15.32 -9.29
N LEU A 110 -0.10 -14.24 -9.37
CA LEU A 110 0.12 -13.36 -8.22
C LEU A 110 -1.15 -12.58 -7.90
N ALA A 111 -1.88 -12.09 -8.91
CA ALA A 111 -3.17 -11.43 -8.72
C ALA A 111 -4.18 -12.32 -7.96
N ALA A 112 -4.25 -13.61 -8.31
CA ALA A 112 -5.10 -14.58 -7.61
C ALA A 112 -4.67 -14.81 -6.16
N ILE A 113 -3.36 -14.90 -5.88
CA ILE A 113 -2.83 -15.03 -4.52
C ILE A 113 -3.17 -13.80 -3.67
N LEU A 114 -3.02 -12.60 -4.23
CA LEU A 114 -3.38 -11.35 -3.57
C LEU A 114 -4.89 -11.28 -3.30
N ALA A 115 -5.73 -11.65 -4.27
CA ALA A 115 -7.18 -11.72 -4.11
C ALA A 115 -7.59 -12.68 -2.99
N ASN A 116 -7.01 -13.89 -2.96
CA ASN A 116 -7.28 -14.88 -1.90
C ASN A 116 -6.86 -14.37 -0.53
N THR A 117 -5.75 -13.63 -0.46
CA THR A 117 -5.25 -13.04 0.79
C THR A 117 -6.19 -11.94 1.29
N LEU A 118 -6.62 -11.04 0.41
CA LEU A 118 -7.56 -9.96 0.73
C LEU A 118 -8.96 -10.49 1.06
N ALA A 119 -9.44 -11.53 0.40
CA ALA A 119 -10.73 -12.16 0.71
C ALA A 119 -10.71 -12.82 2.10
N ARG A 120 -9.55 -13.33 2.53
CA ARG A 120 -9.36 -13.88 3.87
C ARG A 120 -9.33 -12.78 4.92
N TRP A 121 -8.70 -11.64 4.68
CA TRP A 121 -8.46 -10.61 5.72
C TRP A 121 -9.52 -9.48 5.75
N PRO A 122 -9.89 -8.92 6.92
CA PRO A 122 -9.56 -9.34 8.28
C PRO A 122 -10.44 -10.52 8.75
N GLY A 123 -11.23 -11.08 7.83
CA GLY A 123 -12.07 -12.24 8.07
C GLY A 123 -11.30 -13.40 8.69
N ARG A 124 -12.01 -14.22 9.47
CA ARG A 124 -11.45 -15.48 9.91
C ARG A 124 -11.67 -16.55 8.85
N HIS A 125 -10.86 -17.60 8.91
CA HIS A 125 -11.12 -18.85 8.21
C HIS A 125 -12.59 -19.27 8.44
N PRO A 126 -13.29 -19.83 7.43
CA PRO A 126 -14.69 -20.26 7.57
C PRO A 126 -14.95 -21.20 8.77
N ASP A 127 -13.92 -21.85 9.30
CA ASP A 127 -13.99 -22.76 10.46
C ASP A 127 -13.77 -22.11 11.83
N GLN A 128 -13.52 -20.80 11.91
CA GLN A 128 -13.41 -20.15 13.22
C GLN A 128 -14.76 -19.57 13.66
N PRO A 129 -15.20 -19.85 14.90
CA PRO A 129 -16.45 -19.30 15.41
C PRO A 129 -16.42 -17.78 15.41
N LYS A 130 -17.56 -17.17 15.06
CA LYS A 130 -17.79 -15.72 15.18
C LYS A 130 -17.50 -15.32 16.61
N GLN A 131 -16.51 -14.44 16.81
CA GLN A 131 -16.39 -13.76 18.10
C GLN A 131 -17.52 -12.74 18.17
N ASP A 132 -18.43 -12.97 19.11
CA ASP A 132 -19.54 -12.09 19.41
C ASP A 132 -18.97 -10.78 19.96
N SER A 133 -19.01 -9.71 19.17
CA SER A 133 -18.62 -8.37 19.63
C SER A 133 -19.77 -7.76 20.41
N SER A 134 -20.07 -8.34 21.58
CA SER A 134 -20.83 -7.71 22.64
C SER A 134 -19.92 -7.50 23.83
N LYS A 135 -19.16 -6.40 23.85
CA LYS A 135 -18.71 -5.65 25.03
C LYS A 135 -18.49 -4.20 24.66
#